data_AF-A0A1G0G4M6-F1
#
_entry.id   AF-A0A1G0G4M6-F1
#
_cell.length_a   1.000
_cell.length_b   1.000
_cell.length_c   1.000
_cell.angle_alpha   90.00
_cell.angle_beta   90.00
_cell.angle_gamma   90.00
#
_symmetry.space_group_name_H-M   'P 1'
#
loop_
_entity.id
_entity.type
_entity.pdbx_description
1 polymer ?
#
loop_
_entity_poly.entity_id
_entity_poly.type
_entity_poly.pdbx_seq_one_letter_code
_entity_poly.pdbx_strand_id
1 'polypeptide(L)'
;MHVPKSKKIIIVGIISVIIAQMLIYISYHYARENYLYSIKQIPQNAFYWVHHNTQNIPLIPIQKQQAYSHYYLRYYFSPWTVNRSGLDWQIPYLKNTIQQSIHEYIHNPGYGINHLPNTSRWVEKMADRMDLSHFPNSFTKAITVENTNIRTLPTHQPSFGNFDQAGQGYPFDNLQVSSIAANTPALIIQKTKEGAWSFIIIHNLQGWVPTSALAVIDEPFIQRWKTKHYIALTKNKINIKDHHLVRFTAGVGKIFPLVQNNSKQKTYSVYIAVPDSNQHAKIKIAQLDNHDATVWPLSSTPHHIAKIMNVMMGVKYGWGGVTDDSDCSLTTMNLFSTFGLWLPRNSTLQADTKSVISLQHLSAREKEKLIIAKGIPLLTLLHMPGHIVVYLGSIKGRVYVFQTVWGVETRTLFGKSGRAIIGKTVIAPADLGAHDFNVKHTWLDRMDKMRVLAVN
;
A
#
# COMPACT_ATOMS: atom_id res chain seq x y z
N MET A 1 55.45 5.84 -38.92
CA MET A 1 54.24 5.23 -39.52
C MET A 1 53.10 6.25 -39.49
N HIS A 2 52.75 6.83 -40.63
CA HIS A 2 51.60 7.74 -40.75
C HIS A 2 50.32 6.90 -40.72
N VAL A 3 49.58 6.96 -39.61
CA VAL A 3 48.22 6.41 -39.55
C VAL A 3 47.37 7.19 -40.56
N PRO A 4 46.73 6.53 -41.54
CA PRO A 4 45.89 7.19 -42.54
C PRO A 4 44.85 8.10 -41.87
N LYS A 5 44.59 9.30 -42.42
CA LYS A 5 43.59 10.24 -41.88
C LYS A 5 42.23 9.57 -41.59
N SER A 6 41.83 8.60 -42.42
CA SER A 6 40.62 7.79 -42.23
C SER A 6 40.63 6.95 -40.94
N LYS A 7 41.77 6.35 -40.56
CA LYS A 7 41.90 5.59 -39.31
C LYS A 7 41.87 6.50 -38.07
N LYS A 8 42.41 7.73 -38.16
CA LYS A 8 42.32 8.71 -37.05
C LYS A 8 40.88 9.17 -36.80
N ILE A 9 40.10 9.41 -37.86
CA ILE A 9 38.68 9.79 -37.74
C ILE A 9 37.86 8.67 -37.08
N ILE A 10 38.10 7.42 -37.45
CA ILE A 10 37.44 6.26 -36.85
C ILE A 10 37.79 6.12 -35.36
N ILE A 11 39.06 6.28 -35.00
CA ILE A 11 39.52 6.21 -33.60
C ILE A 11 38.90 7.33 -32.75
N VAL A 12 38.87 8.57 -33.27
CA VAL A 12 38.24 9.70 -32.57
C VAL A 12 36.73 9.46 -32.40
N GLY A 13 36.04 8.97 -33.43
CA GLY A 13 34.61 8.64 -33.35
C GLY A 13 34.31 7.56 -32.31
N ILE A 14 35.13 6.49 -32.25
CA ILE A 14 34.99 5.43 -31.23
C ILE A 14 35.22 5.97 -29.82
N ILE A 15 36.26 6.79 -29.62
CA ILE A 15 36.54 7.41 -28.31
C ILE A 15 35.39 8.34 -27.89
N SER A 16 34.84 9.14 -28.80
CA SER A 16 33.69 10.00 -28.51
C SER A 16 32.45 9.20 -28.10
N VAL A 17 32.18 8.06 -28.76
CA VAL A 17 31.06 7.18 -28.40
C VAL A 17 31.28 6.54 -27.01
N ILE A 18 32.50 6.08 -26.71
CA ILE A 18 32.84 5.51 -25.40
C ILE A 18 32.68 6.57 -24.31
N ILE A 19 33.20 7.78 -24.52
CA ILE A 19 33.04 8.89 -23.56
C ILE A 19 31.56 9.22 -23.36
N ALA A 20 30.76 9.30 -24.43
CA ALA A 20 29.32 9.54 -24.31
C ALA A 20 28.60 8.44 -23.53
N GLN A 21 28.90 7.16 -23.80
CA GLN A 21 28.34 6.03 -23.06
C GLN A 21 28.77 6.04 -21.58
N MET A 22 30.02 6.37 -21.30
CA MET A 22 30.54 6.47 -19.94
C MET A 22 29.89 7.63 -19.18
N LEU A 23 29.70 8.79 -19.82
CA LEU A 23 28.99 9.93 -19.24
C LEU A 23 27.51 9.61 -18.97
N ILE A 24 26.83 8.88 -19.87
CA ILE A 24 25.45 8.42 -19.66
C ILE A 24 25.39 7.45 -18.47
N TYR A 25 26.29 6.45 -18.44
CA TYR A 25 26.36 5.45 -17.38
C TYR A 25 26.64 6.11 -16.01
N ILE A 26 27.64 7.00 -15.96
CA ILE A 26 27.99 7.76 -14.75
C ILE A 26 26.79 8.61 -14.33
N SER A 27 26.14 9.36 -15.23
CA SER A 27 25.00 10.21 -14.85
C SER A 27 23.83 9.42 -14.23
N TYR A 28 23.57 8.18 -14.69
CA TYR A 28 22.50 7.35 -14.16
C TYR A 28 22.86 6.70 -12.83
N HIS A 29 24.05 6.11 -12.73
CA HIS A 29 24.51 5.45 -11.50
C HIS A 29 24.83 6.44 -10.38
N TYR A 30 25.49 7.55 -10.71
CA TYR A 30 25.81 8.63 -9.77
C TYR A 30 24.56 9.22 -9.13
N ALA A 31 23.50 9.42 -9.91
CA ALA A 31 22.22 9.91 -9.39
C ALA A 31 21.66 8.94 -8.33
N ARG A 32 21.49 7.65 -8.67
CA ARG A 32 20.96 6.65 -7.73
C ARG A 32 21.78 6.57 -6.44
N GLU A 33 23.11 6.53 -6.56
CA GLU A 33 24.00 6.45 -5.40
C GLU A 33 23.94 7.71 -4.53
N ASN A 34 23.82 8.90 -5.12
CA ASN A 34 23.68 10.15 -4.39
C ASN A 34 22.39 10.24 -3.58
N TYR A 35 21.22 9.85 -4.11
CA TYR A 35 19.99 9.90 -3.31
C TYR A 35 20.03 8.91 -2.15
N LEU A 36 20.55 7.70 -2.40
CA LEU A 36 20.75 6.72 -1.34
C LEU A 36 21.76 7.23 -0.31
N TYR A 37 22.79 7.97 -0.74
CA TYR A 37 23.74 8.63 0.14
C TYR A 37 23.08 9.72 0.98
N SER A 38 22.32 10.64 0.38
CA SER A 38 21.58 11.69 1.11
C SER A 38 20.59 11.11 2.12
N ILE A 39 19.90 10.02 1.77
CA ILE A 39 19.00 9.31 2.69
C ILE A 39 19.78 8.67 3.84
N LYS A 40 20.97 8.09 3.57
CA LYS A 40 21.84 7.51 4.61
C LYS A 40 22.32 8.52 5.64
N GLN A 41 22.42 9.82 5.28
CA GLN A 41 22.79 10.88 6.23
C GLN A 41 21.65 11.27 7.18
N ILE A 42 20.43 10.80 6.93
CA ILE A 42 19.26 11.09 7.77
C ILE A 42 19.02 9.92 8.70
N PRO A 43 18.82 10.15 10.01
CA PRO A 43 18.46 9.09 10.93
C PRO A 43 17.22 8.33 10.45
N GLN A 44 17.41 7.09 9.99
CA GLN A 44 16.33 6.17 9.60
C GLN A 44 15.71 5.53 10.85
N ASN A 45 15.35 6.37 11.81
CA ASN A 45 14.78 6.01 13.10
C ASN A 45 13.72 7.05 13.47
N ALA A 46 12.46 6.63 13.49
CA ALA A 46 11.33 7.49 13.79
C ALA A 46 11.39 8.09 15.21
N PHE A 47 12.08 7.45 16.16
CA PHE A 47 12.26 8.01 17.51
C PHE A 47 13.07 9.31 17.51
N TYR A 48 13.92 9.54 16.51
CA TYR A 48 14.64 10.81 16.35
C TYR A 48 13.69 12.00 16.16
N TRP A 49 12.49 11.75 15.65
CA TRP A 49 11.48 12.75 15.31
C TRP A 49 10.45 12.95 16.44
N VAL A 50 10.68 12.33 17.61
CA VAL A 50 9.80 12.39 18.76
C VAL A 50 10.44 13.24 19.85
N HIS A 51 9.72 14.27 20.31
CA HIS A 51 10.16 15.08 21.44
C HIS A 51 10.01 14.31 22.76
N HIS A 52 11.09 14.20 23.53
CA HIS A 52 11.14 13.43 24.78
C HIS A 52 10.03 13.82 25.79
N ASN A 53 9.72 15.11 25.90
CA ASN A 53 8.76 15.62 26.89
C ASN A 53 7.30 15.36 26.52
N THR A 54 7.00 15.16 25.23
CA THR A 54 5.64 14.93 24.73
C THR A 54 5.43 13.51 24.18
N GLN A 55 6.47 12.66 24.24
CA GLN A 55 6.49 11.35 23.59
C GLN A 55 5.36 10.40 24.03
N ASN A 56 4.88 10.55 25.26
CA ASN A 56 3.84 9.72 25.86
C ASN A 56 2.47 10.43 25.96
N ILE A 57 2.37 11.67 25.47
CA ILE A 57 1.11 12.41 25.45
C ILE A 57 0.36 11.96 24.18
N PRO A 58 -0.87 11.42 24.28
CA PRO A 58 -1.64 11.02 23.12
C PRO A 58 -1.89 12.22 22.18
N LEU A 59 -1.62 12.04 20.89
CA LEU A 59 -1.95 13.03 19.85
C LEU A 59 -3.45 13.11 19.59
N ILE A 60 -4.19 12.04 19.91
CA ILE A 60 -5.64 11.98 19.81
C ILE A 60 -6.20 11.75 21.22
N PRO A 61 -7.14 12.59 21.69
CA PRO A 61 -7.84 12.33 22.95
C PRO A 61 -8.46 10.93 22.99
N ILE A 62 -8.38 10.27 24.14
CA ILE A 62 -8.78 8.85 24.28
C ILE A 62 -10.23 8.62 23.84
N GLN A 63 -11.17 9.50 24.23
CA GLN A 63 -12.58 9.35 23.85
C GLN A 63 -12.76 9.46 22.32
N LYS A 64 -12.03 10.36 21.66
CA LYS A 64 -12.04 10.48 20.20
C LYS A 64 -11.44 9.25 19.53
N GLN A 65 -10.32 8.74 20.05
CA GLN A 65 -9.68 7.54 19.51
C GLN A 65 -10.62 6.31 19.62
N GLN A 66 -11.36 6.17 20.72
CA GLN A 66 -12.38 5.13 20.87
C GLN A 66 -13.50 5.27 19.82
N ALA A 67 -13.99 6.49 19.57
CA ALA A 67 -14.99 6.75 18.53
C ALA A 67 -14.47 6.38 17.12
N TYR A 68 -13.23 6.75 16.79
CA TYR A 68 -12.60 6.34 15.52
C TYR A 68 -12.43 4.83 15.42
N SER A 69 -12.09 4.15 16.52
CA SER A 69 -11.94 2.70 16.54
C SER A 69 -13.28 1.98 16.32
N HIS A 70 -14.37 2.48 16.90
CA HIS A 70 -15.71 1.97 16.59
C HIS A 70 -16.08 2.17 15.11
N TYR A 71 -15.75 3.34 14.55
CA TYR A 71 -15.92 3.61 13.13
C TYR A 71 -15.09 2.65 12.26
N TYR A 72 -13.83 2.41 12.64
CA TYR A 72 -12.96 1.44 11.99
C TYR A 72 -13.60 0.05 11.94
N LEU A 73 -14.08 -0.48 13.06
CA LEU A 73 -14.70 -1.80 13.10
C LEU A 73 -15.99 -1.86 12.27
N ARG A 74 -16.78 -0.78 12.25
CA ARG A 74 -17.98 -0.70 11.40
C ARG A 74 -17.62 -0.86 9.92
N TYR A 75 -16.58 -0.17 9.45
CA TYR A 75 -16.11 -0.33 8.08
C TYR A 75 -15.49 -1.71 7.86
N TYR A 76 -14.57 -2.14 8.74
CA TYR A 76 -13.85 -3.40 8.62
C TYR A 76 -14.79 -4.61 8.47
N PHE A 77 -15.89 -4.64 9.22
CA PHE A 77 -16.90 -5.70 9.15
C PHE A 77 -18.08 -5.40 8.21
N SER A 78 -18.05 -4.28 7.48
CA SER A 78 -19.16 -3.89 6.57
C SER A 78 -19.54 -4.96 5.53
N PRO A 79 -18.61 -5.79 4.98
CA PRO A 79 -18.99 -6.85 4.03
C PRO A 79 -19.90 -7.92 4.64
N TRP A 80 -19.90 -8.07 5.97
CA TRP A 80 -20.74 -9.04 6.68
C TRP A 80 -22.05 -8.45 7.19
N THR A 81 -22.16 -7.12 7.24
CA THR A 81 -23.38 -6.44 7.74
C THR A 81 -24.29 -5.98 6.63
N VAL A 82 -23.78 -5.87 5.41
CA VAL A 82 -24.58 -5.44 4.26
C VAL A 82 -25.54 -6.56 3.83
N ASN A 83 -26.80 -6.20 3.61
CA ASN A 83 -27.81 -7.06 3.00
C ASN A 83 -27.91 -6.77 1.50
N ARG A 84 -28.61 -7.61 0.76
CA ARG A 84 -28.72 -7.48 -0.70
C ARG A 84 -29.31 -6.12 -1.11
N SER A 85 -30.41 -5.72 -0.46
CA SER A 85 -31.05 -4.42 -0.71
C SER A 85 -30.14 -3.22 -0.47
N GLY A 86 -29.21 -3.31 0.49
CA GLY A 86 -28.21 -2.28 0.75
C GLY A 86 -27.17 -2.10 -0.36
N LEU A 87 -27.00 -3.09 -1.24
CA LEU A 87 -26.11 -3.04 -2.40
C LEU A 87 -26.81 -2.86 -3.74
N ASP A 88 -28.13 -3.01 -3.83
CA ASP A 88 -28.87 -2.97 -5.10
C ASP A 88 -28.55 -1.72 -5.95
N TRP A 89 -28.39 -0.56 -5.31
CA TRP A 89 -28.02 0.70 -6.00
C TRP A 89 -26.56 0.74 -6.48
N GLN A 90 -25.66 -0.05 -5.88
CA GLN A 90 -24.25 -0.16 -6.27
C GLN A 90 -24.03 -1.21 -7.37
N ILE A 91 -24.90 -2.23 -7.45
CA ILE A 91 -24.74 -3.35 -8.39
C ILE A 91 -24.53 -2.88 -9.84
N PRO A 92 -25.32 -1.96 -10.41
CA PRO A 92 -25.10 -1.48 -11.78
C PRO A 92 -23.74 -0.79 -11.95
N TYR A 93 -23.34 0.02 -10.97
CA TYR A 93 -22.05 0.71 -10.97
C TYR A 93 -20.88 -0.29 -10.93
N LEU A 94 -20.98 -1.32 -10.07
CA LEU A 94 -19.96 -2.37 -9.97
C LEU A 94 -19.83 -3.15 -11.29
N LYS A 95 -20.96 -3.57 -11.87
CA LYS A 95 -20.97 -4.27 -13.16
C LYS A 95 -20.35 -3.41 -14.26
N ASN A 96 -20.74 -2.13 -14.33
CA ASN A 96 -20.21 -1.19 -15.32
C ASN A 96 -18.70 -0.97 -15.14
N THR A 97 -18.20 -0.88 -13.89
CA THR A 97 -16.76 -0.75 -13.61
C THR A 97 -15.97 -1.98 -14.12
N ILE A 98 -16.51 -3.19 -13.95
CA ILE A 98 -15.91 -4.41 -14.49
C ILE A 98 -15.92 -4.38 -16.02
N GLN A 99 -17.05 -4.01 -16.63
CA GLN A 99 -17.19 -3.92 -18.09
C GLN A 99 -16.24 -2.87 -18.70
N GLN A 100 -16.09 -1.73 -18.04
CA GLN A 100 -15.12 -0.70 -18.43
C GLN A 100 -13.70 -1.23 -18.36
N SER A 101 -13.33 -1.91 -17.28
CA SER A 101 -12.00 -2.53 -17.14
C SER A 101 -11.74 -3.54 -18.27
N ILE A 102 -12.72 -4.40 -18.58
CA ILE A 102 -12.63 -5.34 -19.70
C ILE A 102 -12.38 -4.58 -21.01
N HIS A 103 -13.18 -3.54 -21.29
CA HIS A 103 -13.05 -2.75 -22.51
C HIS A 103 -11.67 -2.11 -22.62
N GLU A 104 -11.18 -1.47 -21.56
CA GLU A 104 -9.85 -0.85 -21.51
C GLU A 104 -8.73 -1.86 -21.81
N TYR A 105 -8.76 -3.05 -21.19
CA TYR A 105 -7.73 -4.06 -21.38
C TYR A 105 -7.87 -4.86 -22.69
N ILE A 106 -9.05 -4.91 -23.32
CA ILE A 106 -9.17 -5.44 -24.69
C ILE A 106 -8.42 -4.52 -25.68
N HIS A 107 -8.54 -3.20 -25.52
CA HIS A 107 -7.91 -2.23 -26.41
C HIS A 107 -6.41 -2.05 -26.11
N ASN A 108 -6.03 -2.11 -24.83
CA ASN A 108 -4.65 -1.99 -24.39
C ASN A 108 -4.32 -3.08 -23.35
N PRO A 109 -4.06 -4.32 -23.80
CA PRO A 109 -3.81 -5.46 -22.89
C PRO A 109 -2.43 -5.38 -22.19
N GLY A 110 -1.59 -4.41 -22.54
CA GLY A 110 -0.27 -4.18 -21.99
C GLY A 110 0.71 -5.31 -22.32
N TYR A 111 1.75 -5.45 -21.50
CA TYR A 111 2.84 -6.41 -21.72
C TYR A 111 2.88 -7.46 -20.60
N GLY A 112 3.24 -8.70 -20.96
CA GLY A 112 3.43 -9.79 -20.02
C GLY A 112 4.81 -9.79 -19.35
N ILE A 113 5.07 -10.79 -18.50
CA ILE A 113 6.36 -10.99 -17.83
C ILE A 113 7.54 -11.22 -18.79
N ASN A 114 7.26 -11.68 -20.01
CA ASN A 114 8.23 -11.92 -21.07
C ASN A 114 8.50 -10.66 -21.91
N HIS A 115 7.96 -9.50 -21.49
CA HIS A 115 8.05 -8.22 -22.18
C HIS A 115 7.40 -8.20 -23.57
N LEU A 116 6.58 -9.21 -23.90
CA LEU A 116 5.80 -9.24 -25.13
C LEU A 116 4.39 -8.70 -24.88
N PRO A 117 3.76 -8.06 -25.88
CA PRO A 117 2.38 -7.63 -25.77
C PRO A 117 1.45 -8.81 -25.45
N ASN A 118 0.57 -8.60 -24.48
CA ASN A 118 -0.59 -9.46 -24.29
C ASN A 118 -1.55 -9.28 -25.48
N THR A 119 -2.45 -10.23 -25.72
CA THR A 119 -3.42 -10.16 -26.83
C THR A 119 -4.79 -9.72 -26.35
N SER A 120 -5.56 -9.01 -27.17
CA SER A 120 -6.98 -8.70 -26.88
C SER A 120 -7.80 -9.98 -26.63
N ARG A 121 -7.52 -11.04 -27.42
CA ARG A 121 -8.16 -12.36 -27.27
C ARG A 121 -7.93 -13.00 -25.90
N TRP A 122 -6.81 -12.72 -25.25
CA TRP A 122 -6.57 -13.19 -23.88
C TRP A 122 -7.55 -12.54 -22.89
N VAL A 123 -7.84 -11.25 -23.05
CA VAL A 123 -8.81 -10.52 -22.22
C VAL A 123 -10.25 -10.92 -22.54
N GLU A 124 -10.60 -11.06 -23.82
CA GLU A 124 -11.93 -11.54 -24.25
C GLU A 124 -12.28 -12.90 -23.63
N LYS A 125 -11.35 -13.86 -23.68
CA LYS A 125 -11.53 -15.18 -23.05
C LYS A 125 -11.74 -15.09 -21.53
N MET A 126 -11.10 -14.14 -20.85
CA MET A 126 -11.34 -13.91 -19.43
C MET A 126 -12.73 -13.31 -19.21
N ALA A 127 -13.13 -12.31 -19.99
CA ALA A 127 -14.44 -11.67 -19.92
C ALA A 127 -15.59 -12.68 -20.10
N ASP A 128 -15.48 -13.60 -21.06
CA ASP A 128 -16.47 -14.65 -21.30
C ASP A 128 -16.68 -15.56 -20.09
N ARG A 129 -15.64 -15.76 -19.27
CA ARG A 129 -15.66 -16.61 -18.07
C ARG A 129 -16.18 -15.88 -16.83
N MET A 130 -16.22 -14.54 -16.84
CA MET A 130 -16.69 -13.75 -15.69
C MET A 130 -18.18 -13.90 -15.40
N ASP A 131 -18.97 -14.44 -16.34
CA ASP A 131 -20.42 -14.68 -16.20
C ASP A 131 -21.24 -13.41 -15.92
N LEU A 132 -20.87 -12.28 -16.53
CA LEU A 132 -21.51 -10.99 -16.25
C LEU A 132 -22.99 -10.92 -16.70
N SER A 133 -23.47 -11.84 -17.53
CA SER A 133 -24.89 -11.98 -17.86
C SER A 133 -25.74 -12.27 -16.63
N HIS A 134 -25.21 -12.98 -15.64
CA HIS A 134 -25.89 -13.32 -14.39
C HIS A 134 -25.44 -12.45 -13.20
N PHE A 135 -24.76 -11.32 -13.44
CA PHE A 135 -24.24 -10.48 -12.36
C PHE A 135 -25.37 -9.80 -11.55
N PRO A 136 -25.32 -9.83 -10.21
CA PRO A 136 -24.45 -10.64 -9.37
C PRO A 136 -24.98 -12.08 -9.27
N ASN A 137 -24.13 -13.08 -9.49
CA ASN A 137 -24.51 -14.50 -9.39
C ASN A 137 -24.25 -15.10 -7.99
N SER A 138 -23.82 -14.27 -7.04
CA SER A 138 -23.53 -14.68 -5.66
C SER A 138 -23.87 -13.56 -4.67
N PHE A 139 -24.12 -13.94 -3.42
CA PHE A 139 -24.22 -13.02 -2.30
C PHE A 139 -23.79 -13.74 -1.02
N THR A 140 -22.51 -14.11 -0.95
CA THR A 140 -22.01 -15.04 0.05
C THR A 140 -20.97 -14.37 0.93
N LYS A 141 -21.24 -14.30 2.23
CA LYS A 141 -20.28 -13.79 3.21
C LYS A 141 -19.10 -14.76 3.29
N ALA A 142 -17.90 -14.21 3.31
CA ALA A 142 -16.66 -14.97 3.33
C ALA A 142 -15.59 -14.26 4.15
N ILE A 143 -14.51 -14.97 4.40
CA ILE A 143 -13.29 -14.42 4.98
C ILE A 143 -12.09 -14.92 4.19
N THR A 144 -11.06 -14.11 4.02
CA THR A 144 -9.80 -14.62 3.45
C THR A 144 -9.13 -15.60 4.42
N VAL A 145 -8.48 -16.62 3.90
CA VAL A 145 -7.76 -17.63 4.71
C VAL A 145 -6.26 -17.65 4.46
N GLU A 146 -5.80 -16.91 3.47
CA GLU A 146 -4.39 -16.69 3.14
C GLU A 146 -4.20 -15.23 2.70
N ASN A 147 -2.94 -14.77 2.67
CA ASN A 147 -2.61 -13.50 2.02
C ASN A 147 -2.83 -13.68 0.51
N THR A 148 -3.54 -12.76 -0.11
CA THR A 148 -3.87 -12.85 -1.54
C THR A 148 -3.90 -11.47 -2.18
N ASN A 149 -4.14 -11.42 -3.48
CA ASN A 149 -4.16 -10.20 -4.27
C ASN A 149 -5.55 -9.99 -4.88
N ILE A 150 -6.10 -8.80 -4.64
CA ILE A 150 -7.23 -8.27 -5.38
C ILE A 150 -6.73 -7.82 -6.75
N ARG A 151 -7.41 -8.29 -7.79
CA ARG A 151 -7.05 -8.10 -9.19
C ARG A 151 -8.18 -7.38 -9.94
N THR A 152 -7.80 -6.59 -10.93
CA THR A 152 -8.75 -5.92 -11.84
C THR A 152 -9.45 -6.94 -12.75
N LEU A 153 -8.72 -7.95 -13.22
CA LEU A 153 -9.20 -9.09 -14.01
C LEU A 153 -8.87 -10.41 -13.30
N PRO A 154 -9.64 -11.50 -13.49
CA PRO A 154 -9.44 -12.79 -12.81
C PRO A 154 -8.24 -13.56 -13.38
N THR A 155 -7.04 -13.06 -13.12
CA THR A 155 -5.78 -13.64 -13.57
C THR A 155 -4.61 -13.30 -12.64
N HIS A 156 -3.67 -14.24 -12.55
CA HIS A 156 -2.37 -14.03 -11.91
C HIS A 156 -1.35 -13.38 -12.85
N GLN A 157 -1.60 -13.39 -14.16
CA GLN A 157 -0.69 -12.80 -15.14
C GLN A 157 -0.76 -11.27 -15.05
N PRO A 158 0.39 -10.57 -15.17
CA PRO A 158 0.42 -9.12 -15.10
C PRO A 158 0.06 -8.47 -16.44
N SER A 159 -0.28 -7.19 -16.36
CA SER A 159 -0.29 -6.28 -17.51
C SER A 159 0.58 -5.07 -17.19
N PHE A 160 1.80 -5.04 -17.72
CA PHE A 160 2.71 -3.90 -17.59
C PHE A 160 2.43 -2.85 -18.66
N GLY A 161 2.82 -1.60 -18.38
CA GLY A 161 2.91 -0.58 -19.41
C GLY A 161 4.14 -0.79 -20.31
N ASN A 162 4.48 0.22 -21.10
CA ASN A 162 5.65 0.15 -21.98
C ASN A 162 6.96 0.14 -21.17
N PHE A 163 7.75 -0.93 -21.27
CA PHE A 163 9.03 -1.09 -20.56
C PHE A 163 10.08 -0.01 -20.88
N ASP A 164 9.99 0.67 -22.04
CA ASP A 164 10.88 1.78 -22.39
C ASP A 164 10.58 3.08 -21.63
N GLN A 165 9.42 3.12 -20.95
CA GLN A 165 8.98 4.24 -20.12
C GLN A 165 9.28 3.95 -18.64
N ALA A 166 10.00 4.87 -18.00
CA ALA A 166 10.43 4.69 -16.62
C ALA A 166 9.22 4.59 -15.66
N GLY A 167 9.15 3.48 -14.93
CA GLY A 167 8.07 3.21 -13.97
C GLY A 167 6.80 2.63 -14.58
N GLN A 168 6.89 1.99 -15.76
CA GLN A 168 5.76 1.31 -16.42
C GLN A 168 5.93 -0.23 -16.49
N GLY A 169 7.18 -0.72 -16.44
CA GLY A 169 7.49 -2.15 -16.35
C GLY A 169 7.40 -2.71 -14.92
N TYR A 170 8.00 -3.87 -14.65
CA TYR A 170 8.06 -4.43 -13.29
C TYR A 170 8.59 -3.41 -12.25
N PRO A 171 8.00 -3.30 -11.05
CA PRO A 171 6.91 -4.13 -10.49
C PRO A 171 5.49 -3.60 -10.74
N PHE A 172 5.28 -2.65 -11.65
CA PHE A 172 4.01 -1.93 -11.87
C PHE A 172 3.00 -2.72 -12.69
N ASP A 173 2.53 -3.83 -12.13
CA ASP A 173 1.43 -4.61 -12.72
C ASP A 173 0.11 -3.84 -12.61
N ASN A 174 -0.43 -3.39 -13.74
CA ASN A 174 -1.65 -2.58 -13.78
C ASN A 174 -2.92 -3.38 -13.42
N LEU A 175 -2.85 -4.72 -13.42
CA LEU A 175 -3.94 -5.58 -12.95
C LEU A 175 -3.89 -5.82 -11.43
N GLN A 176 -2.81 -5.43 -10.76
CA GLN A 176 -2.71 -5.48 -9.30
C GLN A 176 -3.46 -4.30 -8.67
N VAL A 177 -4.52 -4.59 -7.92
CA VAL A 177 -5.24 -3.55 -7.16
C VAL A 177 -4.64 -3.42 -5.76
N SER A 178 -4.61 -4.51 -5.00
CA SER A 178 -4.04 -4.53 -3.65
C SER A 178 -3.81 -5.95 -3.17
N SER A 179 -2.75 -6.17 -2.41
CA SER A 179 -2.66 -7.30 -1.50
C SER A 179 -3.65 -7.13 -0.36
N ILE A 180 -4.16 -8.23 0.14
CA ILE A 180 -5.04 -8.31 1.30
C ILE A 180 -4.56 -9.42 2.21
N ALA A 181 -4.55 -9.14 3.52
CA ALA A 181 -4.11 -10.10 4.51
C ALA A 181 -5.13 -11.24 4.66
N ALA A 182 -4.66 -12.40 5.09
CA ALA A 182 -5.52 -13.47 5.61
C ALA A 182 -6.44 -12.94 6.71
N ASN A 183 -7.60 -13.58 6.87
CA ASN A 183 -8.64 -13.28 7.86
C ASN A 183 -9.27 -11.88 7.72
N THR A 184 -9.39 -11.39 6.48
CA THR A 184 -10.07 -10.13 6.13
C THR A 184 -11.53 -10.43 5.76
N PRO A 185 -12.52 -9.75 6.37
CA PRO A 185 -13.93 -9.86 6.00
C PRO A 185 -14.18 -9.55 4.52
N ALA A 186 -14.95 -10.41 3.84
CA ALA A 186 -15.30 -10.25 2.44
C ALA A 186 -16.75 -10.65 2.15
N LEU A 187 -17.29 -10.12 1.04
CA LEU A 187 -18.55 -10.53 0.46
C LEU A 187 -18.32 -10.94 -0.99
N ILE A 188 -18.66 -12.17 -1.36
CA ILE A 188 -18.59 -12.68 -2.74
C ILE A 188 -19.87 -12.29 -3.48
N ILE A 189 -19.73 -11.45 -4.50
CA ILE A 189 -20.87 -10.98 -5.32
C ILE A 189 -20.91 -11.62 -6.71
N GLN A 190 -19.78 -12.11 -7.20
CA GLN A 190 -19.69 -12.78 -8.49
C GLN A 190 -18.68 -13.93 -8.41
N LYS A 191 -18.95 -15.02 -9.12
CA LYS A 191 -18.01 -16.10 -9.39
C LYS A 191 -17.88 -16.29 -10.89
N THR A 192 -16.69 -16.67 -11.36
CA THR A 192 -16.51 -17.11 -12.75
C THR A 192 -17.26 -18.42 -13.01
N LYS A 193 -17.54 -18.72 -14.28
CA LYS A 193 -18.29 -19.93 -14.70
C LYS A 193 -17.69 -21.23 -14.15
N GLU A 194 -16.37 -21.30 -14.12
CA GLU A 194 -15.58 -22.43 -13.61
C GLU A 194 -15.36 -22.40 -12.08
N GLY A 195 -15.75 -21.31 -11.40
CA GLY A 195 -15.60 -21.16 -9.95
C GLY A 195 -14.17 -20.93 -9.44
N ALA A 196 -13.19 -20.71 -10.33
CA ALA A 196 -11.79 -20.48 -9.95
C ALA A 196 -11.54 -19.09 -9.33
N TRP A 197 -12.33 -18.09 -9.72
CA TRP A 197 -12.21 -16.71 -9.24
C TRP A 197 -13.52 -16.17 -8.71
N SER A 198 -13.41 -15.36 -7.66
CA SER A 198 -14.52 -14.65 -7.01
C SER A 198 -14.27 -13.15 -7.07
N PHE A 199 -15.24 -12.38 -7.53
CA PHE A 199 -15.25 -10.93 -7.30
C PHE A 199 -15.80 -10.66 -5.90
N ILE A 200 -15.00 -9.99 -5.08
CA ILE A 200 -15.33 -9.68 -3.70
C ILE A 200 -15.46 -8.19 -3.47
N ILE A 201 -16.26 -7.83 -2.47
CA ILE A 201 -16.24 -6.52 -1.81
C ILE A 201 -15.62 -6.72 -0.42
N ILE A 202 -14.65 -5.87 -0.09
CA ILE A 202 -14.11 -5.72 1.26
C ILE A 202 -14.32 -4.30 1.75
N HIS A 203 -13.92 -4.00 2.98
CA HIS A 203 -14.23 -2.73 3.64
C HIS A 203 -13.76 -1.46 2.92
N ASN A 204 -12.78 -1.53 2.02
CA ASN A 204 -12.18 -0.37 1.35
C ASN A 204 -11.92 -0.58 -0.15
N LEU A 205 -12.24 -1.75 -0.70
CA LEU A 205 -11.89 -2.17 -2.06
C LEU A 205 -12.82 -3.25 -2.57
N GLN A 206 -12.73 -3.51 -3.86
CA GLN A 206 -13.39 -4.59 -4.57
C GLN A 206 -12.50 -5.11 -5.69
N GLY A 207 -12.72 -6.34 -6.13
CA GLY A 207 -12.02 -6.93 -7.27
C GLY A 207 -11.99 -8.46 -7.22
N TRP A 208 -11.30 -9.05 -8.18
CA TRP A 208 -11.18 -10.50 -8.33
C TRP A 208 -10.10 -11.07 -7.41
N VAL A 209 -10.39 -12.17 -6.74
CA VAL A 209 -9.42 -12.99 -5.99
C VAL A 209 -9.61 -14.46 -6.35
N PRO A 210 -8.58 -15.31 -6.20
CA PRO A 210 -8.76 -16.76 -6.30
C PRO A 210 -9.79 -17.23 -5.28
N THR A 211 -10.74 -18.06 -5.71
CA THR A 211 -11.79 -18.57 -4.82
C THR A 211 -11.21 -19.43 -3.70
N SER A 212 -10.07 -20.09 -3.93
CA SER A 212 -9.32 -20.86 -2.93
C SER A 212 -8.83 -20.02 -1.75
N ALA A 213 -8.62 -18.71 -1.95
CA ALA A 213 -8.16 -17.80 -0.91
C ALA A 213 -9.28 -17.40 0.08
N LEU A 214 -10.52 -17.85 -0.18
CA LEU A 214 -11.72 -17.49 0.58
C LEU A 214 -12.32 -18.73 1.23
N ALA A 215 -12.84 -18.55 2.44
CA ALA A 215 -13.72 -19.49 3.10
C ALA A 215 -15.07 -18.85 3.40
N VAL A 216 -16.16 -19.54 3.07
CA VAL A 216 -17.54 -19.10 3.31
C VAL A 216 -17.84 -19.17 4.81
N ILE A 217 -18.61 -18.20 5.30
CA ILE A 217 -18.95 -18.08 6.72
C ILE A 217 -20.46 -18.03 6.93
N ASP A 218 -20.89 -18.39 8.13
CA ASP A 218 -22.28 -18.31 8.59
C ASP A 218 -22.44 -17.28 9.73
N GLU A 219 -23.70 -17.03 10.14
CA GLU A 219 -23.98 -16.10 11.24
C GLU A 219 -23.36 -16.53 12.59
N PRO A 220 -23.39 -17.83 12.99
CA PRO A 220 -22.68 -18.29 14.19
C PRO A 220 -21.17 -18.00 14.17
N PHE A 221 -20.51 -18.09 13.01
CA PHE A 221 -19.13 -17.68 12.84
C PHE A 221 -18.97 -16.18 13.09
N ILE A 222 -19.77 -15.34 12.44
CA ILE A 222 -19.70 -13.87 12.55
C ILE A 222 -19.89 -13.41 14.00
N GLN A 223 -20.87 -13.99 14.70
CA GLN A 223 -21.17 -13.66 16.10
C GLN A 223 -19.98 -13.98 17.02
N ARG A 224 -19.36 -15.16 16.85
CA ARG A 224 -18.16 -15.54 17.63
C ARG A 224 -16.93 -14.71 17.27
N TRP A 225 -16.77 -14.36 16.00
CA TRP A 225 -15.62 -13.59 15.52
C TRP A 225 -15.60 -12.15 16.05
N LYS A 226 -16.77 -11.52 16.22
CA LYS A 226 -16.89 -10.11 16.63
C LYS A 226 -16.86 -9.96 18.16
N THR A 227 -15.70 -10.21 18.78
CA THR A 227 -15.49 -10.19 20.24
C THR A 227 -15.50 -8.79 20.88
N LYS A 228 -15.53 -7.72 20.07
CA LYS A 228 -15.37 -6.30 20.47
C LYS A 228 -13.99 -5.92 21.02
N HIS A 229 -13.15 -6.89 21.35
CA HIS A 229 -11.79 -6.69 21.85
C HIS A 229 -10.81 -7.32 20.86
N TYR A 230 -9.81 -6.56 20.44
CA TYR A 230 -8.89 -7.00 19.39
C TYR A 230 -7.44 -6.82 19.80
N ILE A 231 -6.57 -7.58 19.16
CA ILE A 231 -5.11 -7.48 19.27
C ILE A 231 -4.55 -7.03 17.94
N ALA A 232 -3.68 -6.01 17.95
CA ALA A 232 -2.94 -5.56 16.78
C ALA A 232 -1.51 -6.09 16.82
N LEU A 233 -0.96 -6.39 15.65
CA LEU A 233 0.45 -6.73 15.52
C LEU A 233 1.32 -5.49 15.56
N THR A 234 2.43 -5.58 16.29
CA THR A 234 3.45 -4.53 16.40
C THR A 234 4.78 -4.95 15.79
N LYS A 235 4.78 -6.04 15.00
CA LYS A 235 5.91 -6.57 14.24
C LYS A 235 5.45 -6.99 12.85
N ASN A 236 6.36 -6.96 11.88
CA ASN A 236 6.10 -7.40 10.50
C ASN A 236 6.55 -8.84 10.25
N LYS A 237 5.86 -9.51 9.32
CA LYS A 237 6.19 -10.84 8.78
C LYS A 237 6.32 -11.93 9.85
N ILE A 238 5.42 -11.95 10.83
CA ILE A 238 5.35 -13.03 11.83
C ILE A 238 4.50 -14.20 11.32
N ASN A 239 4.87 -15.42 11.72
CA ASN A 239 4.11 -16.62 11.41
C ASN A 239 2.94 -16.78 12.37
N ILE A 240 1.73 -16.83 11.84
CA ILE A 240 0.51 -17.11 12.60
C ILE A 240 0.27 -18.61 12.58
N LYS A 241 0.30 -19.23 13.76
CA LYS A 241 0.29 -20.68 13.93
C LYS A 241 -0.98 -21.17 14.61
N ASP A 242 -1.49 -22.27 14.12
CA ASP A 242 -2.48 -23.14 14.77
C ASP A 242 -1.71 -24.36 15.31
N HIS A 243 -1.44 -24.38 16.60
CA HIS A 243 -0.46 -25.29 17.20
C HIS A 243 0.92 -25.20 16.51
N HIS A 244 1.36 -26.27 15.84
CA HIS A 244 2.65 -26.32 15.14
C HIS A 244 2.55 -25.91 13.66
N LEU A 245 1.35 -25.78 13.12
CA LEU A 245 1.13 -25.50 11.70
C LEU A 245 1.08 -23.98 11.46
N VAL A 246 2.01 -23.48 10.64
CA VAL A 246 1.94 -22.11 10.12
C VAL A 246 0.76 -22.03 9.14
N ARG A 247 -0.20 -21.16 9.42
CA ARG A 247 -1.37 -20.94 8.57
C ARG A 247 -1.14 -19.84 7.55
N PHE A 248 -0.54 -18.73 7.98
CA PHE A 248 -0.20 -17.59 7.14
C PHE A 248 0.78 -16.67 7.87
N THR A 249 1.33 -15.69 7.16
CA THR A 249 2.12 -14.60 7.74
C THR A 249 1.26 -13.35 7.92
N ALA A 250 1.56 -12.56 8.94
CA ALA A 250 0.89 -11.28 9.16
C ALA A 250 1.86 -10.24 9.72
N GLY A 251 1.45 -8.97 9.70
CA GLY A 251 2.25 -7.88 10.24
C GLY A 251 1.42 -6.68 10.68
N VAL A 252 2.10 -5.55 10.88
CA VAL A 252 1.48 -4.25 11.15
C VAL A 252 0.37 -4.01 10.13
N GLY A 253 -0.77 -3.54 10.62
CA GLY A 253 -1.99 -3.41 9.81
C GLY A 253 -3.08 -4.41 10.21
N LYS A 254 -2.68 -5.59 10.72
CA LYS A 254 -3.60 -6.68 11.06
C LYS A 254 -4.11 -6.59 12.50
N ILE A 255 -5.41 -6.86 12.65
CA ILE A 255 -6.06 -7.10 13.93
C ILE A 255 -6.65 -8.51 14.02
N PHE A 256 -6.64 -9.09 15.22
CA PHE A 256 -7.26 -10.39 15.52
C PHE A 256 -8.25 -10.27 16.69
N PRO A 257 -9.38 -10.99 16.68
CA PRO A 257 -10.27 -11.04 17.83
C PRO A 257 -9.59 -11.66 19.04
N LEU A 258 -9.59 -10.94 20.16
CA LEU A 258 -9.03 -11.42 21.42
C LEU A 258 -9.95 -12.47 22.04
N VAL A 259 -9.37 -13.61 22.41
CA VAL A 259 -10.02 -14.66 23.24
C VAL A 259 -9.63 -14.47 24.69
N GLN A 260 -8.32 -14.40 24.96
CA GLN A 260 -7.79 -14.31 26.31
C GLN A 260 -6.43 -13.60 26.33
N ASN A 261 -6.21 -12.79 27.36
CA ASN A 261 -4.89 -12.24 27.68
C ASN A 261 -4.24 -13.11 28.77
N ASN A 262 -3.16 -13.81 28.44
CA ASN A 262 -2.46 -14.71 29.33
C ASN A 262 -1.25 -14.02 29.97
N SER A 263 -1.50 -13.14 30.95
CA SER A 263 -0.46 -12.31 31.57
C SER A 263 0.75 -13.10 32.10
N LYS A 264 0.54 -14.31 32.66
CA LYS A 264 1.62 -15.17 33.18
C LYS A 264 2.55 -15.68 32.07
N GLN A 265 2.00 -16.00 30.91
CA GLN A 265 2.73 -16.54 29.77
C GLN A 265 3.19 -15.44 28.80
N LYS A 266 2.80 -14.18 29.06
CA LYS A 266 3.08 -13.02 28.19
C LYS A 266 2.56 -13.23 26.75
N THR A 267 1.41 -13.89 26.61
CA THR A 267 0.79 -14.16 25.31
C THR A 267 -0.66 -13.69 25.23
N TYR A 268 -1.12 -13.48 24.01
CA TYR A 268 -2.54 -13.30 23.67
C TYR A 268 -3.04 -14.52 22.90
N SER A 269 -4.13 -15.13 23.36
CA SER A 269 -4.89 -16.09 22.59
C SER A 269 -5.88 -15.35 21.69
N VAL A 270 -5.81 -15.59 20.39
CA VAL A 270 -6.64 -14.88 19.39
C VAL A 270 -7.33 -15.84 18.45
N TYR A 271 -8.49 -15.44 17.92
CA TYR A 271 -9.14 -16.20 16.84
C TYR A 271 -8.43 -15.98 15.51
N ILE A 272 -8.27 -17.09 14.77
CA ILE A 272 -7.90 -17.10 13.35
C ILE A 272 -8.92 -17.94 12.57
N ALA A 273 -9.07 -17.67 11.28
CA ALA A 273 -9.91 -18.45 10.39
C ALA A 273 -9.05 -19.29 9.45
N VAL A 274 -9.42 -20.55 9.30
CA VAL A 274 -8.83 -21.50 8.36
C VAL A 274 -9.94 -22.20 7.58
N PRO A 275 -9.71 -22.67 6.35
CA PRO A 275 -10.73 -23.39 5.61
C PRO A 275 -10.82 -24.83 6.13
N ASP A 276 -12.02 -25.42 6.11
CA ASP A 276 -12.19 -26.87 6.10
C ASP A 276 -12.10 -27.43 4.67
N SER A 277 -12.28 -28.74 4.52
CA SER A 277 -12.23 -29.42 3.21
C SER A 277 -13.28 -28.94 2.21
N ASN A 278 -14.33 -28.24 2.67
CA ASN A 278 -15.42 -27.71 1.85
C ASN A 278 -15.31 -26.18 1.65
N GLN A 279 -14.18 -25.57 2.01
CA GLN A 279 -13.99 -24.11 2.02
C GLN A 279 -14.99 -23.36 2.92
N HIS A 280 -15.48 -23.99 3.99
CA HIS A 280 -16.15 -23.26 5.06
C HIS A 280 -15.12 -22.82 6.12
N ALA A 281 -15.28 -21.62 6.66
CA ALA A 281 -14.34 -21.11 7.65
C ALA A 281 -14.53 -21.80 9.00
N LYS A 282 -13.42 -22.25 9.59
CA LYS A 282 -13.35 -22.74 10.97
C LYS A 282 -12.52 -21.78 11.80
N ILE A 283 -13.03 -21.48 13.00
CA ILE A 283 -12.29 -20.71 14.00
C ILE A 283 -11.27 -21.63 14.68
N LYS A 284 -10.02 -21.18 14.71
CA LYS A 284 -8.91 -21.76 15.48
C LYS A 284 -8.32 -20.71 16.41
N ILE A 285 -7.51 -21.15 17.37
CA ILE A 285 -6.84 -20.26 18.32
C ILE A 285 -5.35 -20.21 17.99
N ALA A 286 -4.83 -19.01 17.76
CA ALA A 286 -3.40 -18.76 17.67
C ALA A 286 -2.91 -18.10 18.97
N GLN A 287 -1.65 -18.34 19.31
CA GLN A 287 -0.96 -17.62 20.40
C GLN A 287 -0.04 -16.56 19.79
N LEU A 288 -0.18 -15.33 20.25
CA LEU A 288 0.70 -14.21 19.89
C LEU A 288 1.53 -13.80 21.10
N ASP A 289 2.82 -13.59 20.90
CA ASP A 289 3.70 -13.03 21.93
C ASP A 289 3.37 -11.54 22.15
N ASN A 290 3.33 -11.08 23.40
CA ASN A 290 3.05 -9.67 23.71
C ASN A 290 4.21 -8.71 23.38
N HIS A 291 5.39 -9.23 23.00
CA HIS A 291 6.46 -8.46 22.38
C HIS A 291 6.15 -8.11 20.93
N ASP A 292 5.37 -8.96 20.23
CA ASP A 292 5.05 -8.83 18.80
C ASP A 292 3.62 -8.31 18.55
N ALA A 293 2.82 -8.13 19.61
CA ALA A 293 1.42 -7.76 19.54
C ALA A 293 0.95 -6.94 20.76
N THR A 294 -0.16 -6.21 20.64
CA THR A 294 -0.71 -5.35 21.70
C THR A 294 -2.23 -5.30 21.65
N VAL A 295 -2.86 -4.92 22.77
CA VAL A 295 -4.30 -4.57 22.79
C VAL A 295 -4.57 -3.43 21.81
N TRP A 296 -5.62 -3.59 21.01
CA TRP A 296 -6.06 -2.63 20.01
C TRP A 296 -7.30 -1.84 20.48
N PRO A 297 -7.39 -0.53 20.18
CA PRO A 297 -6.38 0.29 19.52
C PRO A 297 -5.17 0.58 20.44
N LEU A 298 -3.97 0.64 19.87
CA LEU A 298 -2.80 1.14 20.59
C LEU A 298 -2.96 2.65 20.84
N SER A 299 -2.52 3.16 22.00
CA SER A 299 -2.65 4.59 22.28
C SER A 299 -1.83 5.43 21.30
N SER A 300 -2.42 6.51 20.79
CA SER A 300 -1.86 7.36 19.72
C SER A 300 -0.77 8.34 20.20
N THR A 301 0.18 7.86 20.99
CA THR A 301 1.32 8.68 21.43
C THR A 301 2.41 8.75 20.36
N PRO A 302 3.21 9.84 20.30
CA PRO A 302 4.35 9.92 19.40
C PRO A 302 5.32 8.73 19.54
N HIS A 303 5.57 8.26 20.76
CA HIS A 303 6.41 7.10 21.04
C HIS A 303 5.86 5.84 20.37
N HIS A 304 4.56 5.55 20.52
CA HIS A 304 3.96 4.37 19.91
C HIS A 304 3.93 4.45 18.38
N ILE A 305 3.60 5.61 17.81
CA ILE A 305 3.60 5.80 16.35
C ILE A 305 5.02 5.59 15.80
N ALA A 306 6.03 6.19 16.43
CA ALA A 306 7.43 6.00 16.03
C ALA A 306 7.89 4.54 16.15
N LYS A 307 7.47 3.83 17.21
CA LYS A 307 7.76 2.39 17.37
C LYS A 307 7.23 1.58 16.16
N ILE A 308 5.98 1.82 15.75
CA ILE A 308 5.39 1.12 14.60
C ILE A 308 6.06 1.54 13.28
N MET A 309 6.35 2.83 13.09
CA MET A 309 7.10 3.31 11.92
C MET A 309 8.48 2.63 11.79
N ASN A 310 9.19 2.43 12.90
CA ASN A 310 10.48 1.73 12.89
C ASN A 310 10.37 0.26 12.48
N VAL A 311 9.30 -0.43 12.86
CA VAL A 311 9.03 -1.80 12.42
C VAL A 311 8.77 -1.89 10.91
N MET A 312 8.27 -0.80 10.32
CA MET A 312 8.02 -0.68 8.89
C MET A 312 9.23 -0.15 8.11
N MET A 313 10.29 0.30 8.78
CA MET A 313 11.47 0.87 8.12
C MET A 313 12.14 -0.15 7.21
N GLY A 314 12.49 0.26 5.98
CA GLY A 314 13.17 -0.61 5.02
C GLY A 314 12.31 -1.70 4.38
N VAL A 315 11.01 -1.81 4.69
CA VAL A 315 10.08 -2.67 3.94
C VAL A 315 10.17 -2.29 2.46
N LYS A 316 10.29 -3.29 1.57
CA LYS A 316 10.47 -3.03 0.14
C LYS A 316 9.23 -2.37 -0.45
N TYR A 317 9.43 -1.63 -1.54
CA TYR A 317 8.31 -1.12 -2.32
C TYR A 317 7.70 -2.26 -3.14
N GLY A 318 6.42 -2.53 -2.93
CA GLY A 318 5.62 -3.43 -3.76
C GLY A 318 4.39 -2.69 -4.29
N TRP A 319 4.27 -2.52 -5.61
CA TRP A 319 3.09 -1.90 -6.23
C TRP A 319 1.83 -2.68 -5.85
N GLY A 320 0.83 -1.98 -5.31
CA GLY A 320 -0.37 -2.63 -4.81
C GLY A 320 -0.08 -3.64 -3.70
N GLY A 321 1.06 -3.57 -3.00
CA GLY A 321 1.46 -4.52 -1.96
C GLY A 321 1.84 -5.92 -2.47
N VAL A 322 2.22 -6.06 -3.75
CA VAL A 322 2.77 -7.31 -4.31
C VAL A 322 3.94 -7.83 -3.44
N THR A 323 4.12 -9.16 -3.42
CA THR A 323 5.16 -9.87 -2.63
C THR A 323 5.12 -9.67 -1.11
N ASP A 324 3.94 -9.40 -0.54
CA ASP A 324 3.76 -9.07 0.89
C ASP A 324 4.66 -7.90 1.34
N ASP A 325 4.92 -6.99 0.42
CA ASP A 325 5.60 -5.72 0.65
C ASP A 325 4.55 -4.58 0.68
N SER A 326 4.95 -3.32 0.55
CA SER A 326 4.00 -2.20 0.68
C SER A 326 4.25 -1.11 -0.34
N ASP A 327 3.17 -0.43 -0.74
CA ASP A 327 3.25 0.86 -1.42
C ASP A 327 2.98 2.00 -0.45
N CYS A 328 2.93 3.23 -0.96
CA CYS A 328 2.79 4.44 -0.16
C CYS A 328 1.51 4.46 0.68
N SER A 329 0.36 4.15 0.08
CA SER A 329 -0.93 4.25 0.77
C SER A 329 -1.26 2.99 1.57
N LEU A 330 -0.71 1.82 1.23
CA LEU A 330 -0.79 0.63 2.09
C LEU A 330 0.01 0.84 3.38
N THR A 331 1.15 1.53 3.28
CA THR A 331 2.00 1.87 4.44
C THR A 331 1.26 2.77 5.43
N THR A 332 0.64 3.85 4.97
CA THR A 332 -0.16 4.73 5.83
C THR A 332 -1.37 4.00 6.40
N MET A 333 -2.08 3.21 5.59
CA MET A 333 -3.24 2.44 6.03
C MET A 333 -2.88 1.46 7.16
N ASN A 334 -1.81 0.68 6.99
CA ASN A 334 -1.36 -0.30 7.97
C ASN A 334 -0.81 0.36 9.25
N LEU A 335 -0.09 1.48 9.12
CA LEU A 335 0.38 2.25 10.27
C LEU A 335 -0.82 2.71 11.12
N PHE A 336 -1.78 3.38 10.50
CA PHE A 336 -2.88 4.03 11.21
C PHE A 336 -3.98 3.07 11.68
N SER A 337 -4.13 1.90 11.05
CA SER A 337 -5.07 0.88 11.53
C SER A 337 -4.68 0.37 12.92
N THR A 338 -3.39 0.31 13.26
CA THR A 338 -2.90 -0.08 14.61
C THR A 338 -3.44 0.83 15.72
N PHE A 339 -3.74 2.09 15.38
CA PHE A 339 -4.28 3.11 16.29
C PHE A 339 -5.80 3.27 16.18
N GLY A 340 -6.46 2.40 15.42
CA GLY A 340 -7.91 2.45 15.21
C GLY A 340 -8.39 3.53 14.25
N LEU A 341 -7.50 4.06 13.41
CA LEU A 341 -7.85 5.05 12.39
C LEU A 341 -8.02 4.35 11.05
N TRP A 342 -9.25 4.40 10.52
CA TRP A 342 -9.54 3.80 9.22
C TRP A 342 -9.16 4.76 8.10
N LEU A 343 -8.41 4.24 7.13
CA LEU A 343 -8.04 4.95 5.92
C LEU A 343 -8.48 4.13 4.69
N PRO A 344 -8.96 4.78 3.62
CA PRO A 344 -9.21 4.10 2.35
C PRO A 344 -7.89 3.62 1.73
N ARG A 345 -7.96 2.70 0.77
CA ARG A 345 -6.75 2.09 0.19
C ARG A 345 -5.92 3.05 -0.66
N ASN A 346 -6.57 3.92 -1.44
CA ASN A 346 -5.92 4.74 -2.46
C ASN A 346 -5.44 6.08 -1.88
N SER A 347 -4.25 6.53 -2.27
CA SER A 347 -3.62 7.78 -1.78
C SER A 347 -4.53 9.00 -1.91
N THR A 348 -5.19 9.17 -3.06
CA THR A 348 -6.08 10.30 -3.31
C THR A 348 -7.27 10.29 -2.35
N LEU A 349 -7.94 9.14 -2.16
CA LEU A 349 -9.03 9.00 -1.20
C LEU A 349 -8.56 9.19 0.26
N GLN A 350 -7.30 8.87 0.56
CA GLN A 350 -6.73 9.15 1.88
C GLN A 350 -6.52 10.65 2.12
N ALA A 351 -6.34 11.47 1.08
CA ALA A 351 -6.21 12.91 1.22
C ALA A 351 -7.56 13.64 1.13
N ASP A 352 -8.47 13.14 0.30
CA ASP A 352 -9.73 13.79 -0.05
C ASP A 352 -10.76 13.69 1.07
N THR A 353 -10.79 14.75 1.88
CA THR A 353 -11.73 14.93 2.97
C THR A 353 -12.22 16.37 3.02
N LYS A 354 -13.32 16.60 3.74
CA LYS A 354 -13.88 17.94 3.94
C LYS A 354 -12.91 18.91 4.63
N SER A 355 -11.91 18.42 5.37
CA SER A 355 -10.93 19.22 6.12
C SER A 355 -9.55 19.27 5.47
N VAL A 356 -9.42 18.93 4.18
CA VAL A 356 -8.15 19.00 3.46
C VAL A 356 -7.69 20.45 3.28
N ILE A 357 -6.39 20.70 3.50
CA ILE A 357 -5.74 21.99 3.24
C ILE A 357 -5.04 21.88 1.89
N SER A 358 -5.41 22.74 0.95
CA SER A 358 -4.75 22.78 -0.36
C SER A 358 -3.32 23.32 -0.23
N LEU A 359 -2.40 22.66 -0.92
CA LEU A 359 -1.01 23.09 -1.13
C LEU A 359 -0.76 23.49 -2.59
N GLN A 360 -1.79 23.45 -3.43
CA GLN A 360 -1.69 23.84 -4.84
C GLN A 360 -1.33 25.31 -4.98
N HIS A 361 -0.61 25.65 -6.05
CA HIS A 361 -0.20 27.02 -6.38
C HIS A 361 0.72 27.73 -5.37
N LEU A 362 1.16 27.04 -4.31
CA LEU A 362 2.18 27.52 -3.38
C LEU A 362 3.59 27.17 -3.90
N SER A 363 4.55 28.08 -3.69
CA SER A 363 5.97 27.76 -3.84
C SER A 363 6.43 26.74 -2.80
N ALA A 364 7.54 26.05 -3.05
CA ALA A 364 8.10 25.08 -2.10
C ALA A 364 8.26 25.66 -0.68
N ARG A 365 8.77 26.90 -0.57
CA ARG A 365 8.95 27.60 0.72
C ARG A 365 7.63 27.89 1.42
N GLU A 366 6.58 28.27 0.67
CA GLU A 366 5.25 28.50 1.23
C GLU A 366 4.60 27.21 1.70
N LYS A 367 4.78 26.11 0.95
CA LYS A 367 4.32 24.79 1.37
C LYS A 367 4.98 24.37 2.68
N GLU A 368 6.31 24.49 2.82
CA GLU A 368 6.99 24.16 4.07
C GLU A 368 6.46 24.98 5.24
N LYS A 369 6.36 26.30 5.07
CA LYS A 369 5.80 27.18 6.11
C LYS A 369 4.40 26.75 6.52
N LEU A 370 3.52 26.45 5.56
CA LEU A 370 2.15 26.05 5.83
C LEU A 370 2.07 24.67 6.50
N ILE A 371 2.85 23.69 6.02
CA ILE A 371 2.94 22.35 6.60
C ILE A 371 3.45 22.42 8.04
N ILE A 372 4.47 23.23 8.31
CA ILE A 372 5.01 23.41 9.66
C ILE A 372 4.00 24.10 10.57
N ALA A 373 3.30 25.11 10.06
CA ALA A 373 2.36 25.90 10.86
C ALA A 373 1.06 25.15 11.19
N LYS A 374 0.60 24.23 10.34
CA LYS A 374 -0.72 23.59 10.46
C LYS A 374 -0.65 22.07 10.61
N GLY A 375 0.44 21.43 10.18
CA GLY A 375 0.62 20.00 10.30
C GLY A 375 0.95 19.58 11.73
N ILE A 376 0.34 18.49 12.17
CA ILE A 376 0.71 17.78 13.40
C ILE A 376 1.68 16.65 13.00
N PRO A 377 2.96 16.68 13.44
CA PRO A 377 3.90 15.59 13.21
C PRO A 377 3.32 14.23 13.60
N LEU A 378 3.64 13.19 12.82
CA LEU A 378 3.20 11.79 12.97
C LEU A 378 1.69 11.55 12.71
N LEU A 379 0.88 12.60 12.61
CA LEU A 379 -0.57 12.52 12.43
C LEU A 379 -1.07 13.27 11.19
N THR A 380 -0.17 13.75 10.34
CA THR A 380 -0.52 14.48 9.11
C THR A 380 -0.10 13.72 7.87
N LEU A 381 -1.01 13.58 6.92
CA LEU A 381 -0.74 13.07 5.58
C LEU A 381 -0.46 14.22 4.62
N LEU A 382 0.56 14.07 3.79
CA LEU A 382 0.84 14.96 2.66
C LEU A 382 0.69 14.16 1.36
N HIS A 383 -0.08 14.69 0.42
CA HIS A 383 -0.41 14.01 -0.83
C HIS A 383 0.12 14.78 -2.03
N MET A 384 0.43 14.02 -3.07
CA MET A 384 0.61 14.47 -4.43
C MET A 384 0.01 13.42 -5.38
N PRO A 385 -0.31 13.75 -6.64
CA PRO A 385 -0.80 12.76 -7.59
C PRO A 385 0.11 11.53 -7.66
N GLY A 386 -0.46 10.36 -7.32
CA GLY A 386 0.22 9.07 -7.30
C GLY A 386 1.01 8.74 -6.02
N HIS A 387 1.00 9.57 -4.98
CA HIS A 387 1.78 9.30 -3.76
C HIS A 387 1.22 9.96 -2.49
N ILE A 388 1.44 9.33 -1.34
CA ILE A 388 1.07 9.88 -0.04
C ILE A 388 2.12 9.53 1.01
N VAL A 389 2.36 10.44 1.94
CA VAL A 389 3.42 10.33 2.95
C VAL A 389 2.92 10.81 4.31
N VAL A 390 3.60 10.38 5.38
CA VAL A 390 3.35 10.89 6.75
C VAL A 390 4.36 11.99 7.07
N TYR A 391 3.89 13.17 7.46
CA TYR A 391 4.73 14.26 7.95
C TYR A 391 5.35 13.91 9.31
N LEU A 392 6.67 14.03 9.45
CA LEU A 392 7.39 13.72 10.69
C LEU A 392 7.78 14.94 11.51
N GLY A 393 7.70 16.15 10.95
CA GLY A 393 8.25 17.36 11.55
C GLY A 393 9.23 18.07 10.62
N SER A 394 9.93 19.06 11.18
CA SER A 394 10.89 19.86 10.43
C SER A 394 12.18 20.09 11.20
N ILE A 395 13.28 20.31 10.45
CA ILE A 395 14.58 20.70 10.99
C ILE A 395 15.06 21.90 10.21
N LYS A 396 15.34 23.02 10.91
CA LYS A 396 15.78 24.29 10.29
C LYS A 396 14.86 24.74 9.14
N GLY A 397 13.55 24.58 9.31
CA GLY A 397 12.53 24.96 8.31
C GLY A 397 12.28 23.92 7.21
N ARG A 398 13.07 22.85 7.13
CA ARG A 398 12.96 21.80 6.12
C ARG A 398 12.01 20.70 6.57
N VAL A 399 11.02 20.35 5.75
CA VAL A 399 10.00 19.31 6.06
C VAL A 399 10.55 17.89 5.83
N TYR A 400 10.28 16.97 6.76
CA TYR A 400 10.64 15.55 6.65
C TYR A 400 9.43 14.64 6.69
N VAL A 401 9.53 13.52 5.97
CA VAL A 401 8.43 12.59 5.75
C VAL A 401 8.85 11.14 5.88
N PHE A 402 7.93 10.31 6.37
CA PHE A 402 8.00 8.86 6.37
C PHE A 402 7.14 8.32 5.23
N GLN A 403 7.72 7.45 4.40
CA GLN A 403 7.08 6.99 3.18
C GLN A 403 7.67 5.69 2.67
N THR A 404 6.84 4.91 1.97
CA THR A 404 7.31 3.81 1.11
C THR A 404 7.24 4.27 -0.33
N VAL A 405 8.39 4.35 -0.99
CA VAL A 405 8.51 5.02 -2.29
C VAL A 405 9.31 4.19 -3.28
N TRP A 406 8.87 4.18 -4.54
CA TRP A 406 9.62 3.55 -5.62
C TRP A 406 10.89 4.34 -5.94
N GLY A 407 10.74 5.62 -6.29
CA GLY A 407 11.88 6.47 -6.62
C GLY A 407 11.50 7.92 -6.88
N VAL A 408 12.53 8.76 -7.00
CA VAL A 408 12.39 10.18 -7.40
C VAL A 408 12.34 10.25 -8.92
N GLU A 409 11.50 11.14 -9.46
CA GLU A 409 11.43 11.37 -10.90
C GLU A 409 12.66 12.15 -11.37
N THR A 410 13.38 11.58 -12.34
CA THR A 410 14.57 12.19 -12.93
C THR A 410 14.42 12.37 -14.43
N ARG A 411 15.31 13.15 -15.03
CA ARG A 411 15.46 13.26 -16.48
C ARG A 411 16.92 13.06 -16.87
N THR A 412 17.13 12.37 -17.99
CA THR A 412 18.45 12.31 -18.63
C THR A 412 18.81 13.67 -19.23
N LEU A 413 20.08 13.88 -19.59
CA LEU A 413 20.55 15.08 -20.29
C LEU A 413 19.77 15.36 -21.58
N PHE A 414 19.25 14.32 -22.22
CA PHE A 414 18.43 14.40 -23.44
C PHE A 414 16.92 14.50 -23.17
N GLY A 415 16.51 14.78 -21.92
CA GLY A 415 15.11 15.01 -21.55
C GLY A 415 14.25 13.76 -21.35
N LYS A 416 14.77 12.54 -21.60
CA LYS A 416 14.05 11.28 -21.36
C LYS A 416 13.78 11.09 -19.87
N SER A 417 12.54 10.79 -19.51
CA SER A 417 12.12 10.51 -18.12
C SER A 417 12.80 9.26 -17.55
N GLY A 418 13.23 9.36 -16.31
CA GLY A 418 13.89 8.31 -15.54
C GLY A 418 13.36 8.22 -14.11
N ARG A 419 13.90 7.27 -13.35
CA ARG A 419 13.64 7.13 -11.91
C ARG A 419 14.93 6.86 -11.17
N ALA A 420 15.17 7.61 -10.10
CA ALA A 420 16.16 7.26 -9.11
C ALA A 420 15.53 6.35 -8.05
N ILE A 421 15.79 5.05 -8.17
CA ILE A 421 15.11 4.02 -7.36
C ILE A 421 15.62 4.04 -5.91
N ILE A 422 14.68 4.20 -4.99
CA ILE A 422 14.84 4.00 -3.54
C ILE A 422 14.26 2.63 -3.15
N GLY A 423 13.05 2.34 -3.62
CA GLY A 423 12.44 1.01 -3.60
C GLY A 423 12.11 0.45 -2.22
N LYS A 424 11.88 1.30 -1.22
CA LYS A 424 11.59 0.88 0.17
C LYS A 424 11.00 2.00 1.04
N THR A 425 10.62 1.65 2.25
CA THR A 425 10.23 2.57 3.32
C THR A 425 11.44 3.30 3.88
N VAL A 426 11.38 4.64 3.88
CA VAL A 426 12.46 5.53 4.33
C VAL A 426 11.90 6.77 5.03
N ILE A 427 12.80 7.44 5.76
CA ILE A 427 12.65 8.83 6.17
C ILE A 427 13.49 9.69 5.24
N ALA A 428 12.89 10.73 4.66
CA ALA A 428 13.57 11.63 3.76
C ALA A 428 12.98 13.05 3.87
N PRO A 429 13.72 14.09 3.49
CA PRO A 429 13.16 15.42 3.34
C PRO A 429 12.19 15.45 2.15
N ALA A 430 11.15 16.27 2.25
CA ALA A 430 10.15 16.39 1.19
C ALA A 430 10.72 17.00 -0.11
N ASP A 431 11.75 17.83 0.01
CA ASP A 431 12.48 18.45 -1.10
C ASP A 431 13.70 17.60 -1.55
N LEU A 432 13.72 16.29 -1.29
CA LEU A 432 14.84 15.43 -1.71
C LEU A 432 15.15 15.62 -3.20
N GLY A 433 16.40 15.95 -3.49
CA GLY A 433 16.86 16.20 -4.85
C GLY A 433 16.75 17.65 -5.33
N ALA A 434 16.36 18.60 -4.48
CA ALA A 434 16.22 20.02 -4.86
C ALA A 434 17.50 20.65 -5.46
N HIS A 435 18.68 20.12 -5.16
CA HIS A 435 19.96 20.60 -5.67
C HIS A 435 20.54 19.75 -6.80
N ASP A 436 19.82 18.70 -7.23
CA ASP A 436 20.27 17.79 -8.27
C ASP A 436 19.72 18.22 -9.63
N PHE A 437 20.63 18.49 -10.59
CA PHE A 437 20.30 19.03 -11.91
C PHE A 437 19.33 18.18 -12.74
N ASN A 438 19.24 16.88 -12.43
CA ASN A 438 18.40 15.91 -13.14
C ASN A 438 17.03 15.69 -12.47
N VAL A 439 16.74 16.34 -11.34
CA VAL A 439 15.43 16.27 -10.67
C VAL A 439 14.54 17.37 -11.22
N LYS A 440 13.42 16.96 -11.81
CA LYS A 440 12.48 17.91 -12.41
C LYS A 440 11.64 18.63 -11.36
N HIS A 441 11.08 17.84 -10.44
CA HIS A 441 10.23 18.29 -9.35
C HIS A 441 10.50 17.39 -8.15
N THR A 442 10.74 17.99 -6.99
CA THR A 442 10.79 17.27 -5.72
C THR A 442 9.40 16.79 -5.32
N TRP A 443 9.32 15.95 -4.28
CA TRP A 443 8.02 15.58 -3.73
C TRP A 443 7.27 16.80 -3.19
N LEU A 444 7.96 17.71 -2.51
CA LEU A 444 7.40 18.97 -2.02
C LEU A 444 6.81 19.82 -3.15
N ASP A 445 7.50 19.95 -4.28
CA ASP A 445 7.00 20.71 -5.44
C ASP A 445 5.68 20.14 -5.96
N ARG A 446 5.50 18.83 -5.87
CA ARG A 446 4.31 18.12 -6.35
C ARG A 446 3.19 18.01 -5.33
N MET A 447 3.47 18.23 -4.04
CA MET A 447 2.44 18.15 -2.98
C MET A 447 1.30 19.13 -3.27
N ASP A 448 0.07 18.62 -3.27
CA ASP A 448 -1.14 19.37 -3.59
C ASP A 448 -2.13 19.44 -2.42
N LYS A 449 -2.02 18.53 -1.45
CA LYS A 449 -2.96 18.40 -0.33
C LYS A 449 -2.24 18.04 0.96
N MET A 450 -2.70 18.63 2.06
CA MET A 450 -2.35 18.28 3.43
C MET A 450 -3.62 17.90 4.20
N ARG A 451 -3.59 16.75 4.87
CA ARG A 451 -4.69 16.28 5.72
C ARG A 451 -4.15 15.93 7.10
N VAL A 452 -4.59 16.67 8.11
CA VAL A 452 -4.33 16.29 9.50
C VAL A 452 -5.38 15.26 9.94
N LEU A 453 -4.94 14.09 10.39
CA LEU A 453 -5.83 13.02 10.81
C LEU A 453 -6.42 13.32 12.18
N ALA A 454 -7.64 12.82 12.42
CA ALA A 454 -8.31 12.88 13.71
C ALA A 454 -8.49 14.29 14.32
N VAL A 455 -8.48 15.33 13.46
CA VAL A 455 -8.87 16.70 13.82
C VAL A 455 -10.36 16.88 13.56
N ASN A 456 -11.03 17.54 14.52
CA ASN A 456 -12.47 17.85 14.63
C ASN A 456 -13.35 17.45 13.43
#